data_AF-A0AAV9P2Q6-F1
#
_entry.id   AF-A0AAV9P2Q6-F1
#
_cell.length_a   1.000
_cell.length_b   1.000
_cell.length_c   1.000
_cell.angle_alpha   90.00
_cell.angle_beta   90.00
_cell.angle_gamma   90.00
#
_symmetry.space_group_name_H-M   'P 1'
#
loop_
_entity.id
_entity.type
_entity.pdbx_description
1 polymer ?
#
loop_
_entity_poly.entity_id
_entity_poly.type
_entity_poly.pdbx_seq_one_letter_code
_entity_poly.pdbx_strand_id
1 'polypeptide(L)' 'MAAGAAPPPATNGTHPPTNPLELAISLPHTPGTRIHLRLEVLAASLMLFLTSASAEGASSSAALGSFVYAMPDHADVK' A
#
# COMPACT_ATOMS: atom_id res chain seq x y z
N MET A 1 -35.59 24.50 8.09
CA MET A 1 -34.47 24.87 7.19
C MET A 1 -33.23 24.15 7.69
N ALA A 2 -32.75 23.11 7.00
CA ALA A 2 -31.58 22.33 7.41
C ALA A 2 -30.32 22.94 6.77
N ALA A 3 -29.39 23.41 7.60
CA ALA A 3 -28.11 23.95 7.17
C ALA A 3 -27.23 22.79 6.69
N GLY A 4 -26.82 22.82 5.42
CA GLY A 4 -25.82 21.90 4.89
C GLY A 4 -24.48 22.14 5.61
N ALA A 5 -24.01 21.13 6.34
CA ALA A 5 -22.71 21.18 6.98
C ALA A 5 -21.61 21.24 5.91
N ALA A 6 -20.81 22.30 5.95
CA ALA A 6 -19.65 22.44 5.08
C ALA A 6 -18.63 21.32 5.36
N PRO A 7 -18.01 20.72 4.34
CA PRO A 7 -16.98 19.71 4.54
C PRO A 7 -15.76 20.31 5.26
N PRO A 8 -15.10 19.54 6.13
CA PRO A 8 -13.90 20.01 6.84
C PRO A 8 -12.78 20.37 5.85
N PRO A 9 -11.89 21.30 6.21
CA PRO A 9 -10.77 21.70 5.35
C PRO A 9 -9.92 20.47 5.03
N ALA A 10 -9.75 20.18 3.75
CA ALA A 10 -8.90 19.10 3.28
C ALA A 10 -7.44 19.43 3.61
N THR A 11 -6.87 18.77 4.62
CA THR A 11 -5.45 18.80 4.91
C THR A 11 -4.71 17.85 3.96
N ASN A 12 -3.54 18.26 3.44
CA ASN A 12 -2.69 17.39 2.62
C ASN A 12 -2.44 16.06 3.34
N GLY A 13 -2.82 14.94 2.69
CA GLY A 13 -2.71 13.58 3.24
C GLY A 13 -4.01 12.94 3.71
N THR A 14 -5.12 13.68 3.80
CA THR A 14 -6.43 13.12 4.17
C THR A 14 -7.23 12.77 2.90
N HIS A 15 -6.88 11.66 2.25
CA HIS A 15 -7.75 11.04 1.25
C HIS A 15 -8.87 10.25 1.98
N PRO A 16 -10.11 10.17 1.46
CA PRO A 16 -11.11 9.27 2.00
C PRO A 16 -10.51 7.86 2.14
N PRO A 17 -10.82 7.10 3.20
CA PRO A 17 -10.25 5.77 3.42
C PRO A 17 -10.70 4.83 2.30
N THR A 18 -9.94 4.76 1.23
CA THR A 18 -9.98 3.67 0.27
C THR A 18 -9.38 2.48 1.00
N ASN A 19 -10.18 1.44 1.23
CA ASN A 19 -9.66 0.21 1.86
C ASN A 19 -8.42 -0.24 1.08
N PRO A 20 -7.27 -0.41 1.76
CA PRO A 20 -6.06 -0.86 1.10
C PRO A 20 -6.30 -2.26 0.54
N LEU A 21 -5.81 -2.52 -0.67
CA LEU A 21 -5.93 -3.83 -1.29
C LEU A 21 -4.89 -4.76 -0.68
N GLU A 22 -5.36 -5.78 0.03
CA GLU A 22 -4.50 -6.78 0.68
C GLU A 22 -4.54 -8.10 -0.09
N LEU A 23 -3.37 -8.64 -0.42
CA LEU A 23 -3.21 -9.89 -1.14
C LEU A 23 -2.15 -10.76 -0.44
N ALA A 24 -2.52 -12.00 -0.15
CA ALA A 24 -1.60 -13.01 0.36
C ALA A 24 -1.47 -14.15 -0.64
N ILE A 25 -0.25 -14.42 -1.11
CA ILE A 25 0.05 -15.51 -2.02
C ILE A 25 1.07 -16.47 -1.41
N SER A 26 0.84 -17.76 -1.59
CA SER A 26 1.82 -18.80 -1.23
C SER A 26 2.82 -18.96 -2.37
N LEU A 27 4.12 -19.00 -2.08
CA LEU A 27 5.09 -19.22 -3.14
C LEU A 27 5.05 -20.68 -3.63
N PRO A 28 5.03 -20.92 -4.95
CA PRO A 28 5.01 -22.27 -5.51
C PRO A 28 6.32 -23.04 -5.27
N HIS A 29 7.45 -22.34 -5.10
CA HIS A 29 8.77 -22.96 -4.94
C HIS A 29 9.24 -23.03 -3.48
N THR A 30 8.47 -22.50 -2.52
CA THR A 30 8.85 -22.51 -1.11
C THR A 30 7.62 -22.82 -0.26
N PRO A 31 7.35 -24.12 0.00
CA PRO A 31 6.24 -24.53 0.84
C PRO A 31 6.39 -23.93 2.24
N GLY A 32 5.39 -23.19 2.70
CA GLY A 32 5.40 -22.54 4.02
C GLY A 32 5.78 -21.05 4.00
N THR A 33 6.20 -20.50 2.87
CA THR A 33 6.43 -19.06 2.70
C THR A 33 5.23 -18.41 2.05
N ARG A 34 4.72 -17.35 2.69
CA ARG A 34 3.67 -16.47 2.17
C ARG A 34 4.22 -15.08 1.95
N ILE A 35 3.84 -14.49 0.82
CA ILE A 35 4.04 -13.09 0.54
C ILE A 35 2.74 -12.36 0.84
N HIS A 36 2.83 -11.32 1.67
CA HIS A 36 1.78 -10.39 1.99
C HIS A 36 2.06 -9.07 1.28
N LEU A 37 1.11 -8.65 0.46
CA LEU A 37 1.12 -7.41 -0.32
C LEU A 37 -0.01 -6.53 0.21
N ARG A 38 0.30 -5.27 0.52
CA ARG A 38 -0.69 -4.24 0.81
C ARG A 38 -0.48 -3.07 -0.14
N LEU A 39 -1.48 -2.78 -0.97
CA LEU A 39 -1.46 -1.68 -1.92
C LEU A 39 -2.39 -0.57 -1.45
N GLU A 40 -1.83 0.62 -1.33
CA GLU A 40 -2.55 1.84 -1.01
C GLU A 40 -2.50 2.78 -2.21
N VAL A 41 -3.69 3.06 -2.75
CA VAL A 41 -3.86 3.95 -3.92
C VAL A 41 -4.11 5.36 -3.40
N LEU A 42 -3.14 6.24 -3.63
CA LEU A 42 -3.21 7.66 -3.28
C LEU A 42 -3.55 8.48 -4.54
N ALA A 43 -3.88 9.76 -4.36
CA ALA A 43 -4.34 10.61 -5.46
C ALA A 43 -3.29 10.82 -6.58
N ALA A 44 -2.01 10.80 -6.25
CA ALA A 44 -0.91 11.08 -7.19
C ALA A 44 0.21 10.01 -7.14
N SER A 45 0.02 8.95 -6.36
CA SER A 45 1.04 7.92 -6.15
C SER A 45 0.43 6.58 -5.74
N LEU A 46 1.20 5.52 -5.90
CA LEU A 46 0.86 4.19 -5.42
C LEU A 46 1.88 3.79 -4.36
N MET A 47 1.40 3.35 -3.20
CA MET A 47 2.25 2.89 -2.11
C MET A 47 2.07 1.39 -1.93
N LEU A 48 3.15 0.63 -2.13
CA LEU A 48 3.15 -0.83 -2.04
C LEU A 48 4.00 -1.28 -0.85
N PHE A 49 3.39 -2.03 0.06
CA PHE A 49 4.06 -2.70 1.16
C PHE A 49 4.17 -4.19 0.83
N LEU A 50 5.39 -4.71 0.91
CA LEU A 50 5.71 -6.12 0.68
C LEU A 50 6.33 -6.70 1.94
N THR A 51 5.74 -7.78 2.46
CA THR A 51 6.27 -8.51 3.61
C THR A 51 6.23 -10.01 3.33
N SER A 52 7.23 -10.75 3.79
CA SER A 52 7.25 -12.20 3.71
C SER A 52 7.09 -12.80 5.11
N ALA A 53 6.25 -13.82 5.21
CA ALA A 53 6.06 -14.60 6.42
C ALA A 53 6.39 -16.06 6.11
N SER A 54 7.21 -16.68 6.96
CA SER A 54 7.49 -18.13 6.92
C SER A 54 7.05 -18.74 8.24
N ALA A 55 6.61 -20.01 8.21
CA ALA A 55 6.09 -20.72 9.38
C ALA A 55 7.06 -20.72 10.58
N GLU A 56 8.37 -20.68 10.33
CA GLU A 56 9.41 -20.68 11.37
C GLU A 56 9.64 -19.29 12.00
N GLY A 57 9.19 -18.21 11.36
CA GLY A 57 9.50 -16.83 11.72
C GLY A 57 8.30 -16.00 12.19
N ALA A 58 7.15 -16.62 12.43
CA ALA A 58 5.85 -15.95 12.64
C ALA A 58 5.81 -14.91 13.78
N SER A 59 6.78 -14.94 14.70
CA SER A 59 6.86 -14.02 15.84
C SER A 59 7.77 -12.80 15.61
N SER A 60 8.44 -12.71 14.46
CA SER A 60 9.35 -11.60 14.15
C SER A 60 8.59 -10.50 13.41
N SER A 61 8.66 -9.26 13.91
CA SER A 61 8.11 -8.08 13.24
C SER A 61 8.59 -8.01 11.80
N ALA A 62 7.68 -7.82 10.84
CA ALA A 62 8.02 -7.83 9.42
C ALA A 62 9.08 -6.78 9.10
N ALA A 63 10.19 -7.21 8.50
CA ALA A 63 11.30 -6.32 8.19
C ALA A 63 10.92 -5.36 7.05
N LEU A 64 10.72 -4.08 7.39
CA LEU A 64 10.60 -2.98 6.43
C LEU A 64 12.00 -2.56 5.98
N GLY A 65 12.67 -3.41 5.19
CA GLY A 65 14.09 -3.25 4.85
C GLY A 65 14.39 -2.29 3.69
N SER A 66 13.42 -1.99 2.83
CA SER A 66 13.63 -1.17 1.64
C SER A 66 12.41 -0.33 1.28
N PHE A 67 12.66 0.90 0.82
CA PHE A 67 11.67 1.80 0.25
C PHE A 67 12.17 2.28 -1.11
N VAL A 68 11.45 1.93 -2.17
CA VAL A 68 11.77 2.31 -3.54
C VAL A 68 10.72 3.29 -4.03
N TYR A 69 11.17 4.44 -4.53
CA TYR A 69 10.32 5.44 -5.14
C TYR A 69 10.60 5.51 -6.64
N ALA A 70 9.55 5.42 -7.43
CA ALA A 70 9.61 5.60 -8.87
C ALA A 70 8.61 6.69 -9.27
N MET A 71 9.06 7.64 -10.08
CA MET A 71 8.20 8.60 -10.75
C MET A 71 7.90 8.12 -12.17
N PRO A 72 6.67 8.29 -12.67
CA PRO A 72 6.38 8.05 -14.07
C PRO A 72 7.25 8.96 -14.94
N ASP A 73 7.92 8.38 -15.92
CA ASP A 73 8.65 9.15 -16.92
C ASP A 73 7.64 9.88 -17.81
N HIS A 74 7.65 11.21 -17.76
CA HIS A 74 6.93 12.03 -18.72
C HIS A 74 7.78 12.08 -19.99
N ALA A 75 7.88 10.96 -20.69
CA ALA A 75 8.55 10.94 -21.99
C ALA A 75 7.81 11.92 -22.90
N ASP A 76 8.54 13.00 -23.19
CA ASP A 76 8.19 14.17 -23.98
C ASP A 76 7.26 13.83 -25.14
N VAL A 77 6.09 14.51 -25.15
CA VAL A 77 5.18 14.48 -26.29
C VAL A 77 5.91 15.12 -27.48
N LYS A 78 6.13 14.34 -28.53
CA LYS A 78 6.58 14.85 -29.82
C LYS A 78 5.46 14.81 -30.84
#